data_AF-A0A822FJB9-F1
#
_entry.id   AF-A0A822FJB9-F1
#
_cell.length_a   1.000
_cell.length_b   1.000
_cell.length_c   1.000
_cell.angle_alpha   90.00
_cell.angle_beta   90.00
_cell.angle_gamma   90.00
#
_symmetry.space_group_name_H-M   'P 1'
#
loop_
_entity.id
_entity.type
_entity.pdbx_description
1 polymer ?
#
loop_
_entity_poly.entity_id
_entity_poly.type
_entity_poly.pdbx_seq_one_letter_code
_entity_poly.pdbx_strand_id
1 'polypeptide(L)'
;ENMNKLVLDPWDALELGGSFVDDSDPDTELDQIFHSFQVAESLRKAFPDEDKYGWLHLTGLIHDLGKILTPAFGEPQWCNVGDTFPVGCMFERVGVFPEYFDHNPDIKHPVYSTKLGIYQQGCGLNNLIMSFGHDEYLYKVLTHEKNATQITEKQLPIQSYYMIRFHSFFPWH
;
A
#
# COMPACT_ATOMS: atom_id res chain seq x y z
N GLU A 1 -0.59 -0.31 16.08
CA GLU A 1 -0.76 0.98 16.77
C GLU A 1 -2.24 1.30 16.88
N ASN A 2 -2.66 2.03 17.92
CA ASN A 2 -4.04 2.50 18.03
C ASN A 2 -4.26 3.53 16.93
N MET A 3 -5.08 3.23 15.92
CA MET A 3 -5.39 4.17 14.83
C MET A 3 -6.33 5.28 15.33
N ASN A 4 -5.79 6.15 16.18
CA ASN A 4 -6.50 7.20 16.89
C ASN A 4 -5.81 8.56 16.80
N LYS A 5 -4.78 8.70 15.93
CA LYS A 5 -3.99 9.93 15.77
C LYS A 5 -4.76 11.01 14.99
N LEU A 6 -5.60 10.62 14.05
CA LEU A 6 -6.34 11.52 13.16
C LEU A 6 -7.66 10.86 12.74
N VAL A 7 -8.72 11.65 12.60
CA VAL A 7 -10.02 11.22 12.07
C VAL A 7 -10.35 12.13 10.89
N LEU A 8 -10.46 11.55 9.71
CA LEU A 8 -10.85 12.20 8.47
C LEU A 8 -11.97 11.38 7.83
N ASP A 9 -12.84 12.04 7.08
CA ASP A 9 -13.63 11.31 6.09
C ASP A 9 -12.76 10.96 4.86
N PRO A 10 -13.21 10.06 3.98
CA PRO A 10 -12.43 9.67 2.81
C PRO A 10 -12.11 10.82 1.84
N TRP A 11 -12.95 11.85 1.78
CA TRP A 11 -12.74 13.00 0.90
C TRP A 11 -11.65 13.92 1.45
N ASP A 12 -11.69 14.22 2.74
CA ASP A 12 -10.66 14.99 3.42
C ASP A 12 -9.28 14.29 3.30
N ALA A 13 -9.26 12.96 3.35
CA ALA A 13 -8.04 12.18 3.15
C ALA A 13 -7.50 12.30 1.71
N LEU A 14 -8.38 12.32 0.71
CA LEU A 14 -7.99 12.58 -0.69
C LEU A 14 -7.45 14.00 -0.87
N GLU A 15 -8.13 15.01 -0.31
CA GLU A 15 -7.70 16.41 -0.38
C GLU A 15 -6.33 16.63 0.27
N LEU A 16 -6.04 15.93 1.38
CA LEU A 16 -4.72 15.97 1.99
C LEU A 16 -3.62 15.46 1.05
N GLY A 17 -3.94 14.43 0.24
CA GLY A 17 -3.08 13.93 -0.83
C GLY A 17 -2.83 14.93 -1.96
N GLY A 18 -3.67 15.97 -2.10
CA GLY A 18 -3.46 17.07 -3.05
C GLY A 18 -2.29 18.01 -2.73
N SER A 19 -1.60 17.78 -1.60
CA SER A 19 -0.39 18.52 -1.20
C SER A 19 0.89 17.67 -1.24
N PHE A 20 0.79 16.45 -1.76
CA PHE A 20 1.85 15.44 -1.69
C PHE A 20 2.18 14.90 -3.09
N VAL A 21 3.47 14.95 -3.42
CA VAL A 21 4.08 14.36 -4.61
C VAL A 21 4.95 13.19 -4.17
N ASP A 22 4.83 12.07 -4.87
CA ASP A 22 5.54 10.83 -4.57
C ASP A 22 6.92 10.84 -5.23
N ASP A 23 7.99 10.92 -4.42
CA ASP A 23 9.36 10.98 -4.92
C ASP A 23 9.87 9.62 -5.44
N SER A 24 9.12 8.54 -5.20
CA SER A 24 9.48 7.20 -5.67
C SER A 24 8.91 6.86 -7.04
N ASP A 25 7.88 7.60 -7.49
CA ASP A 25 7.24 7.37 -8.78
C ASP A 25 8.03 8.05 -9.91
N PRO A 26 8.63 7.29 -10.85
CA PRO A 26 9.41 7.87 -11.95
C PRO A 26 8.53 8.41 -13.09
N ASP A 27 7.23 8.12 -13.09
CA ASP A 27 6.34 8.32 -14.23
C ASP A 27 5.45 9.57 -14.09
N THR A 28 5.33 10.15 -12.90
CA THR A 28 4.46 11.31 -12.66
C THR A 28 4.98 12.25 -11.57
N GLU A 29 4.76 13.54 -11.78
CA GLU A 29 4.96 14.61 -10.78
C GLU A 29 3.62 15.18 -10.28
N LEU A 30 2.51 14.47 -10.55
CA LEU A 30 1.17 14.89 -10.14
C LEU A 30 0.95 14.70 -8.64
N ASP A 31 0.13 15.59 -8.07
CA ASP A 31 -0.35 15.40 -6.71
C ASP A 31 -1.18 14.10 -6.61
N GLN A 32 -1.09 13.40 -5.47
CA GLN A 32 -1.70 12.08 -5.30
C GLN A 32 -3.23 12.05 -5.50
N ILE A 33 -3.92 13.17 -5.28
CA ILE A 33 -5.36 13.26 -5.57
C ILE A 33 -5.64 13.08 -7.07
N PHE A 34 -4.83 13.68 -7.95
CA PHE A 34 -5.02 13.57 -9.40
C PHE A 34 -4.72 12.15 -9.87
N HIS A 35 -3.65 11.54 -9.36
CA HIS A 35 -3.33 10.14 -9.62
C HIS A 35 -4.48 9.21 -9.22
N SER A 36 -5.02 9.38 -8.00
CA SER A 36 -6.17 8.61 -7.51
C SER A 36 -7.37 8.68 -8.45
N PHE A 37 -7.71 9.87 -8.95
CA PHE A 37 -8.77 10.04 -9.94
C PHE A 37 -8.43 9.44 -11.30
N GLN A 38 -7.19 9.54 -11.76
CA GLN A 38 -6.76 8.93 -13.02
C GLN A 38 -6.92 7.41 -13.00
N VAL A 39 -6.52 6.75 -11.91
CA VAL A 39 -6.69 5.31 -11.72
C VAL A 39 -8.18 4.95 -11.67
N ALA A 40 -8.96 5.63 -10.84
CA ALA A 40 -10.39 5.39 -10.72
C ALA A 40 -11.14 5.55 -12.06
N GLU A 41 -10.89 6.63 -12.80
CA GLU A 41 -11.53 6.89 -14.09
C GLU A 41 -11.07 5.92 -15.18
N SER A 42 -9.82 5.47 -15.14
CA SER A 42 -9.32 4.44 -16.06
C SER A 42 -10.01 3.11 -15.83
N LEU A 43 -10.17 2.70 -14.56
CA LEU A 43 -10.92 1.50 -14.19
C LEU A 43 -12.40 1.64 -14.54
N ARG A 44 -13.01 2.81 -14.34
CA ARG A 44 -14.39 3.08 -14.74
C ARG A 44 -14.61 2.93 -16.24
N LYS A 45 -13.68 3.43 -17.06
CA LYS A 45 -13.74 3.28 -18.53
C LYS A 45 -13.53 1.82 -18.98
N ALA A 46 -12.60 1.11 -18.35
CA ALA A 46 -12.31 -0.29 -18.69
C ALA A 46 -13.42 -1.25 -18.22
N PHE A 47 -14.05 -0.95 -17.09
CA PHE A 47 -15.08 -1.78 -16.44
C PHE A 47 -16.35 -0.95 -16.15
N PRO A 48 -17.12 -0.54 -17.17
CA PRO A 48 -18.18 0.48 -17.03
C PRO A 48 -19.45 0.01 -16.32
N ASP A 49 -19.62 -1.29 -16.07
CA ASP A 49 -20.76 -1.82 -15.30
C ASP A 49 -20.55 -1.54 -13.80
N GLU A 50 -21.10 -0.42 -13.32
CA GLU A 50 -20.94 0.06 -11.93
C GLU A 50 -21.58 -0.89 -10.90
N ASP A 51 -22.65 -1.60 -11.24
CA ASP A 51 -23.26 -2.57 -10.33
C ASP A 51 -22.33 -3.76 -10.08
N LYS A 52 -21.54 -4.14 -11.09
CA LYS A 52 -20.59 -5.25 -11.02
C LYS A 52 -19.18 -4.83 -10.58
N TYR A 53 -18.73 -3.63 -10.94
CA TYR A 53 -17.35 -3.18 -10.81
C TYR A 53 -17.18 -1.84 -10.10
N GLY A 54 -18.24 -1.21 -9.58
CA GLY A 54 -18.13 0.05 -8.83
C GLY A 54 -17.17 -0.05 -7.64
N TRP A 55 -17.08 -1.23 -7.01
CA TRP A 55 -16.10 -1.53 -5.96
C TRP A 55 -14.65 -1.42 -6.46
N LEU A 56 -14.38 -1.77 -7.72
CA LEU A 56 -13.05 -1.70 -8.33
C LEU A 56 -12.67 -0.25 -8.62
N HIS A 57 -13.63 0.57 -9.07
CA HIS A 57 -13.41 2.02 -9.26
C HIS A 57 -13.09 2.69 -7.93
N LEU A 58 -13.85 2.36 -6.88
CA LEU A 58 -13.57 2.84 -5.52
C LEU A 58 -12.21 2.35 -5.02
N THR A 59 -11.86 1.09 -5.25
CA THR A 59 -10.54 0.54 -4.90
C THR A 59 -9.42 1.36 -5.54
N GLY A 60 -9.54 1.67 -6.83
CA GLY A 60 -8.58 2.54 -7.53
C GLY A 60 -8.55 3.96 -6.99
N LEU A 61 -9.69 4.52 -6.57
CA LEU A 61 -9.71 5.86 -5.98
C LEU A 61 -8.98 5.90 -4.63
N ILE A 62 -9.07 4.85 -3.81
CA ILE A 62 -8.57 4.88 -2.43
C ILE A 62 -7.21 4.22 -2.23
N HIS A 63 -6.69 3.48 -3.21
CA HIS A 63 -5.52 2.61 -3.01
C HIS A 63 -4.32 3.29 -2.35
N ASP A 64 -4.10 4.56 -2.69
CA ASP A 64 -2.99 5.38 -2.21
C ASP A 64 -3.33 6.27 -1.00
N LEU A 65 -4.53 6.15 -0.41
CA LEU A 65 -4.88 6.92 0.80
C LEU A 65 -3.98 6.62 1.98
N GLY A 66 -3.23 5.53 1.96
CA GLY A 66 -2.21 5.27 2.97
C GLY A 66 -1.05 6.28 2.94
N LYS A 67 -0.82 6.94 1.79
CA LYS A 67 0.26 7.91 1.60
C LYS A 67 0.09 9.16 2.45
N ILE A 68 -1.07 9.35 3.11
CA ILE A 68 -1.27 10.44 4.08
C ILE A 68 -0.26 10.43 5.23
N LEU A 69 0.45 9.32 5.48
CA LEU A 69 1.46 9.26 6.55
C LEU A 69 2.48 10.40 6.46
N THR A 70 2.92 10.75 5.25
CA THR A 70 3.86 11.86 5.04
C THR A 70 3.23 13.24 5.28
N PRO A 71 2.18 13.67 4.56
CA PRO A 71 1.60 15.01 4.78
C PRO A 71 0.89 15.16 6.14
N ALA A 72 0.34 14.09 6.73
CA ALA A 72 -0.37 14.17 8.01
C ALA A 72 0.54 14.10 9.23
N PHE A 73 1.58 13.26 9.18
CA PHE A 73 2.40 12.92 10.36
C PHE A 73 3.88 13.23 10.19
N GLY A 74 4.31 13.70 9.02
CA GLY A 74 5.71 14.01 8.74
C GLY A 74 6.60 12.78 8.58
N GLU A 75 6.02 11.60 8.31
CA GLU A 75 6.78 10.40 8.04
C GLU A 75 7.58 10.58 6.73
N PRO A 76 8.89 10.22 6.71
CA PRO A 76 9.69 10.36 5.52
C PRO A 76 9.17 9.46 4.39
N GLN A 77 9.27 9.92 3.14
CA GLN A 77 8.70 9.20 1.98
C GLN A 77 9.15 7.72 1.91
N TRP A 78 10.42 7.42 2.20
CA TRP A 78 10.96 6.07 2.11
C TRP A 78 10.31 5.03 3.07
N CYS A 79 9.59 5.46 4.12
CA CYS A 79 8.83 4.56 4.99
C CYS A 79 7.32 4.56 4.69
N ASN A 80 6.91 5.17 3.58
CA ASN A 80 5.52 5.39 3.20
C ASN A 80 5.24 4.94 1.76
N VAL A 81 6.05 5.38 0.78
CA VAL A 81 5.85 5.12 -0.67
C VAL A 81 6.86 4.13 -1.23
N GLY A 82 6.69 3.77 -2.50
CA GLY A 82 7.60 2.91 -3.27
C GLY A 82 7.31 1.41 -3.16
N ASP A 83 8.07 0.65 -3.95
CA ASP A 83 7.97 -0.81 -4.01
C ASP A 83 8.18 -1.45 -2.63
N THR A 84 7.33 -2.43 -2.32
CA THR A 84 7.40 -3.18 -1.06
C THR A 84 8.08 -4.52 -1.22
N PHE A 85 8.62 -5.04 -0.12
CA PHE A 85 9.30 -6.34 -0.08
C PHE A 85 9.12 -7.00 1.29
N PRO A 86 9.18 -8.34 1.41
CA PRO A 86 9.13 -9.02 2.69
C PRO A 86 10.40 -8.71 3.51
N VAL A 87 10.24 -8.33 4.77
CA VAL A 87 11.34 -8.17 5.73
C VAL A 87 11.57 -9.45 6.53
N GLY A 88 12.70 -9.58 7.23
CA GLY A 88 12.97 -10.75 8.07
C GLY A 88 13.33 -12.03 7.30
N CYS A 89 13.56 -11.93 5.99
CA CYS A 89 14.16 -12.95 5.14
C CYS A 89 15.12 -12.29 4.14
N MET A 90 15.86 -13.11 3.39
CA MET A 90 16.84 -12.62 2.44
C MET A 90 16.15 -11.74 1.39
N PHE A 91 16.67 -10.54 1.17
CA PHE A 91 16.17 -9.66 0.12
C PHE A 91 16.40 -10.31 -1.24
N GLU A 92 15.33 -10.45 -2.01
CA GLU A 92 15.42 -10.83 -3.40
C GLU A 92 16.01 -9.64 -4.18
N ARG A 93 17.06 -9.86 -4.95
CA ARG A 93 17.72 -8.79 -5.73
C ARG A 93 17.02 -8.58 -7.06
N VAL A 94 15.71 -8.41 -7.00
CA VAL A 94 14.82 -8.15 -8.14
C VAL A 94 14.04 -6.89 -7.79
N GLY A 95 13.96 -5.94 -8.72
CA GLY A 95 13.31 -4.65 -8.51
C GLY A 95 14.25 -3.46 -8.64
N VAL A 96 13.79 -2.31 -8.15
CA VAL A 96 14.45 -1.00 -8.29
C VAL A 96 15.56 -0.85 -7.25
N PHE A 97 16.79 -0.57 -7.71
CA PHE A 97 18.01 -0.31 -6.92
C PHE A 97 18.37 -1.35 -5.82
N PRO A 98 18.49 -2.65 -6.14
CA PRO A 98 18.79 -3.71 -5.16
C PRO A 98 20.15 -3.58 -4.47
N GLU A 99 21.06 -2.74 -4.96
CA GLU A 99 22.34 -2.42 -4.34
C GLU A 99 22.19 -1.72 -2.97
N TYR A 100 21.12 -0.95 -2.75
CA TYR A 100 20.94 -0.24 -1.47
C TYR A 100 20.66 -1.18 -0.29
N PHE A 101 20.23 -2.42 -0.55
CA PHE A 101 20.08 -3.44 0.49
C PHE A 101 21.41 -3.81 1.17
N ASP A 102 22.55 -3.55 0.54
CA ASP A 102 23.87 -3.83 1.13
C ASP A 102 24.15 -3.00 2.39
N HIS A 103 23.41 -1.89 2.56
CA HIS A 103 23.45 -1.04 3.75
C HIS A 103 22.44 -1.44 4.83
N ASN A 104 21.51 -2.34 4.54
CA ASN A 104 20.54 -2.81 5.51
C ASN A 104 21.20 -3.78 6.52
N PRO A 105 21.09 -3.56 7.84
CA PRO A 105 21.71 -4.43 8.85
C PRO A 105 21.24 -5.89 8.77
N ASP A 106 20.04 -6.15 8.25
CA ASP A 106 19.48 -7.50 8.16
C ASP A 106 20.22 -8.40 7.16
N ILE A 107 20.97 -7.83 6.21
CA ILE A 107 21.75 -8.60 5.23
C ILE A 107 22.85 -9.46 5.87
N LYS A 108 23.29 -9.08 7.08
CA LYS A 108 24.29 -9.83 7.88
C LYS A 108 23.67 -10.56 9.07
N HIS A 109 22.35 -10.48 9.25
CA HIS A 109 21.69 -11.12 10.38
C HIS A 109 21.63 -12.64 10.18
N PRO A 110 22.00 -13.47 11.17
CA PRO A 110 22.12 -14.93 11.00
C PRO A 110 20.81 -15.62 10.60
N VAL A 111 19.66 -15.05 10.95
CA VAL A 111 18.33 -15.55 10.54
C VAL A 111 17.87 -14.90 9.25
N TYR A 112 17.72 -13.57 9.21
CA TYR A 112 17.14 -12.84 8.09
C TYR A 112 17.98 -12.92 6.80
N SER A 113 19.28 -13.14 6.87
CA SER A 113 20.10 -13.37 5.67
C SER A 113 19.85 -14.72 4.99
N THR A 114 19.07 -15.62 5.60
CA THR A 114 18.69 -16.90 5.00
C THR A 114 17.48 -16.75 4.09
N LYS A 115 17.37 -17.63 3.09
CA LYS A 115 16.32 -17.57 2.05
C LYS A 115 14.90 -17.38 2.61
N LEU A 116 14.53 -18.13 3.66
CA LEU A 116 13.21 -18.04 4.27
C LEU A 116 13.19 -17.19 5.54
N GLY A 117 14.34 -16.94 6.16
CA GLY A 117 14.42 -16.15 7.38
C GLY A 117 13.50 -16.67 8.48
N ILE A 118 12.56 -15.83 8.90
CA ILE A 118 11.54 -16.17 9.91
C ILE A 118 10.34 -16.95 9.36
N TYR A 119 10.25 -17.15 8.05
CA TYR A 119 9.08 -17.71 7.38
C TYR A 119 9.16 -19.21 7.16
N GLN A 120 7.99 -19.83 7.02
CA GLN A 120 7.84 -21.20 6.54
C GLN A 120 7.56 -21.20 5.04
N GLN A 121 8.07 -22.20 4.33
CA GLN A 121 7.77 -22.37 2.91
C GLN A 121 6.25 -22.53 2.70
N GLY A 122 5.69 -21.73 1.80
CA GLY A 122 4.25 -21.77 1.51
C GLY A 122 3.37 -21.16 2.60
N CYS A 123 3.90 -20.28 3.46
CA CYS A 123 3.10 -19.59 4.48
C CYS A 123 1.99 -18.70 3.89
N GLY A 124 2.11 -18.27 2.63
CA GLY A 124 1.16 -17.38 1.97
C GLY A 124 1.37 -15.91 2.36
N LEU A 125 0.98 -14.99 1.46
CA LEU A 125 1.31 -13.56 1.56
C LEU A 125 0.79 -12.90 2.85
N ASN A 126 -0.36 -13.34 3.37
CA ASN A 126 -0.92 -12.79 4.60
C ASN A 126 -0.05 -13.01 5.85
N ASN A 127 0.85 -14.00 5.80
CA ASN A 127 1.76 -14.33 6.89
C ASN A 127 3.15 -13.71 6.69
N LEU A 128 3.33 -12.91 5.63
CA LEU A 128 4.54 -12.11 5.44
C LEU A 128 4.45 -10.82 6.24
N ILE A 129 5.58 -10.38 6.78
CA ILE A 129 5.77 -9.02 7.27
C ILE A 129 6.40 -8.25 6.10
N MET A 130 5.62 -7.37 5.49
CA MET A 130 6.10 -6.50 4.41
C MET A 130 6.84 -5.29 5.00
N SER A 131 7.73 -4.68 4.21
CA SER A 131 8.24 -3.34 4.46
C SER A 131 7.06 -2.41 4.72
N PHE A 132 7.14 -1.61 5.78
CA PHE A 132 6.04 -0.74 6.17
C PHE A 132 5.87 0.41 5.17
N GLY A 133 4.61 0.73 4.86
CA GLY A 133 4.24 1.79 3.93
C GLY A 133 2.72 1.90 3.78
N HIS A 134 2.30 2.66 2.78
CA HIS A 134 0.90 3.00 2.51
C HIS A 134 0.00 1.77 2.32
N ASP A 135 0.46 0.71 1.64
CA ASP A 135 -0.29 -0.55 1.44
C ASP A 135 -0.78 -1.16 2.77
N GLU A 136 0.15 -1.55 3.63
CA GLU A 136 -0.14 -2.23 4.89
C GLU A 136 -0.83 -1.29 5.88
N TYR A 137 -0.50 0.01 5.84
CA TYR A 137 -1.16 1.02 6.66
C TYR A 137 -2.64 1.18 6.26
N LEU A 138 -2.95 1.36 4.99
CA LEU A 138 -4.33 1.51 4.53
C LEU A 138 -5.13 0.23 4.75
N TYR A 139 -4.53 -0.95 4.48
CA TYR A 139 -5.15 -2.23 4.81
C TYR A 139 -5.54 -2.30 6.29
N LYS A 140 -4.65 -1.90 7.20
CA LYS A 140 -4.96 -1.82 8.63
C LYS A 140 -6.09 -0.84 8.92
N VAL A 141 -6.04 0.37 8.35
CA VAL A 141 -7.09 1.40 8.52
C VAL A 141 -8.47 0.84 8.12
N LEU A 142 -8.57 0.20 6.95
CA LEU A 142 -9.83 -0.33 6.44
C LEU A 142 -10.35 -1.53 7.25
N THR A 143 -9.45 -2.35 7.81
CA THR A 143 -9.79 -3.55 8.60
C THR A 143 -9.95 -3.28 10.09
N HIS A 144 -9.70 -2.06 10.55
CA HIS A 144 -9.94 -1.67 11.93
C HIS A 144 -11.42 -1.82 12.29
N GLU A 145 -11.72 -2.33 13.48
CA GLU A 145 -13.09 -2.58 13.95
C GLU A 145 -14.04 -1.38 13.77
N LYS A 146 -13.54 -0.15 13.98
CA LYS A 146 -14.33 1.09 13.85
C LYS A 146 -14.66 1.46 12.41
N ASN A 147 -13.85 1.05 11.45
CA ASN A 147 -14.01 1.39 10.04
C ASN A 147 -14.65 0.24 9.27
N ALA A 148 -14.27 -1.00 9.57
CA ALA A 148 -14.79 -2.20 8.92
C ALA A 148 -16.32 -2.34 9.07
N THR A 149 -16.91 -1.82 10.15
CA THR A 149 -18.37 -1.82 10.36
C THR A 149 -19.12 -0.81 9.48
N GLN A 150 -18.43 0.12 8.84
CA GLN A 150 -19.00 1.17 7.98
C GLN A 150 -18.86 0.83 6.48
N ILE A 151 -18.13 -0.23 6.14
CA ILE A 151 -17.83 -0.63 4.77
C ILE A 151 -18.58 -1.94 4.48
N THR A 152 -19.39 -1.94 3.42
CA THR A 152 -20.09 -3.16 2.97
C THR A 152 -19.25 -3.97 1.99
N GLU A 153 -19.50 -5.27 1.90
CA GLU A 153 -18.88 -6.15 0.90
C GLU A 153 -19.17 -5.70 -0.54
N LYS A 154 -20.31 -5.03 -0.78
CA LYS A 154 -20.61 -4.42 -2.09
C LYS A 154 -19.68 -3.24 -2.40
N GLN A 155 -19.25 -2.49 -1.40
CA GLN A 155 -18.36 -1.34 -1.58
C GLN A 155 -16.90 -1.77 -1.73
N LEU A 156 -16.42 -2.65 -0.85
CA LEU A 156 -15.07 -3.22 -0.90
C LEU A 156 -15.14 -4.72 -0.58
N PRO A 157 -15.17 -5.60 -1.58
CA PRO A 157 -15.08 -7.04 -1.36
C PRO A 157 -13.64 -7.44 -0.99
N ILE A 158 -13.43 -8.70 -0.61
CA ILE A 158 -12.11 -9.20 -0.17
C ILE A 158 -10.97 -8.91 -1.15
N GLN A 159 -11.27 -8.89 -2.45
CA GLN A 159 -10.32 -8.59 -3.52
C GLN A 159 -9.76 -7.17 -3.41
N SER A 160 -10.57 -6.19 -3.01
CA SER A 160 -10.12 -4.81 -2.77
C SER A 160 -9.04 -4.76 -1.70
N TYR A 161 -9.24 -5.45 -0.59
CA TYR A 161 -8.27 -5.47 0.51
C TYR A 161 -6.95 -6.10 0.08
N TYR A 162 -6.98 -7.19 -0.71
CA TYR A 162 -5.76 -7.80 -1.24
C TYR A 162 -5.04 -6.91 -2.23
N MET A 163 -5.77 -6.27 -3.15
CA MET A 163 -5.17 -5.35 -4.11
C MET A 163 -4.51 -4.19 -3.37
N ILE A 164 -5.23 -3.53 -2.44
CA ILE A 164 -4.68 -2.43 -1.64
C ILE A 164 -3.43 -2.87 -0.84
N ARG A 165 -3.47 -4.04 -0.21
CA ARG A 165 -2.39 -4.50 0.67
C ARG A 165 -1.09 -4.88 -0.06
N PHE A 166 -1.15 -5.20 -1.35
CA PHE A 166 -0.01 -5.75 -2.07
C PHE A 166 0.22 -5.09 -3.44
N HIS A 167 -0.46 -4.00 -3.78
CA HIS A 167 -0.30 -3.36 -5.10
C HIS A 167 1.11 -2.78 -5.30
N SER A 168 1.83 -2.47 -4.23
CA SER A 168 3.23 -2.05 -4.31
C SER A 168 4.22 -3.23 -4.27
N PHE A 169 3.76 -4.48 -4.18
CA PHE A 169 4.65 -5.65 -4.12
C PHE A 169 5.10 -6.14 -5.53
N PHE A 170 5.71 -5.24 -6.30
CA PHE A 170 6.19 -5.49 -7.67
C PHE A 170 7.14 -6.70 -7.84
N PRO A 171 8.01 -7.06 -6.89
CA PRO A 171 8.77 -8.30 -7.02
C PRO A 171 7.91 -9.57 -7.15
N TRP A 172 6.61 -9.51 -6.81
CA TRP A 172 5.69 -10.63 -6.91
C TRP A 172 4.73 -10.59 -8.13
N HIS A 173 4.23 -9.43 -8.54
CA HIS A 173 3.23 -9.26 -9.62
C HIS A 173 3.77 -8.51 -10.84
#